data_AF-A0A3D3BRS9-F1
#
_entry.id   AF-A0A3D3BRS9-F1
#
_cell.length_a   1.000
_cell.length_b   1.000
_cell.length_c   1.000
_cell.angle_alpha   90.00
_cell.angle_beta   90.00
_cell.angle_gamma   90.00
#
_symmetry.space_group_name_H-M   'P 1'
#
loop_
_entity.id
_entity.type
_entity.pdbx_description
1 polymer ?
#
loop_
_entity_poly.entity_id
_entity_poly.type
_entity_poly.pdbx_seq_one_letter_code
_entity_poly.pdbx_strand_id
1 'polypeptide(L)'
;QYVSAISTHDINFGVGPAGTGKTYLAVACAVRALLNEQIKRILLVRPAVEAGERLGFLPGDLSQKVDPYLRPLYDALYEMLGFETVNKYIER
;
A
#
# COMPACT_ATOMS: atom_id res chain seq x y z
N GLN A 1 -6.12 -18.43 4.58
CA GLN A 1 -5.02 -18.96 3.73
C GLN A 1 -4.03 -17.87 3.31
N TYR A 2 -4.44 -16.77 2.67
CA TYR A 2 -3.54 -15.68 2.22
C TYR A 2 -2.63 -15.08 3.31
N VAL A 3 -3.20 -14.67 4.46
CA VAL A 3 -2.43 -14.12 5.60
C VAL A 3 -1.40 -15.12 6.15
N SER A 4 -1.77 -16.41 6.18
CA SER A 4 -0.84 -17.46 6.61
C SER A 4 0.31 -17.62 5.64
N ALA A 5 0.06 -17.52 4.33
CA ALA A 5 1.09 -17.60 3.30
C ALA A 5 2.09 -16.45 3.42
N ILE A 6 1.62 -15.23 3.72
CA ILE A 6 2.49 -14.06 3.99
C ILE A 6 3.49 -14.33 5.12
N SER A 7 3.13 -15.14 6.11
CA SER A 7 4.01 -15.43 7.26
C SER A 7 5.00 -16.57 6.99
N THR A 8 4.79 -17.38 5.95
CA THR A 8 5.57 -18.61 5.70
C THR A 8 6.35 -18.60 4.39
N HIS A 9 6.05 -17.66 3.49
CA HIS A 9 6.70 -17.55 2.18
C HIS A 9 7.26 -16.14 1.98
N ASP A 10 8.44 -16.05 1.36
CA ASP A 10 9.09 -14.77 1.05
C ASP A 10 8.32 -13.93 0.02
N ILE A 11 7.67 -14.58 -0.94
CA ILE A 11 6.92 -13.94 -2.04
C ILE A 11 5.51 -14.51 -2.08
N ASN A 12 4.51 -13.61 -2.14
CA ASN A 12 3.10 -13.98 -2.13
C ASN A 12 2.34 -13.22 -3.23
N PHE A 13 1.48 -13.94 -3.96
CA PHE A 13 0.63 -13.36 -4.99
C PHE A 13 -0.82 -13.31 -4.52
N GLY A 14 -1.32 -12.10 -4.26
CA GLY A 14 -2.74 -11.86 -3.96
C GLY A 14 -3.53 -11.62 -5.24
N VAL A 15 -4.14 -12.66 -5.80
CA VAL A 15 -4.99 -12.55 -7.00
C VAL A 15 -6.47 -12.69 -6.63
N GLY A 16 -7.33 -11.84 -7.19
CA GLY A 16 -8.78 -11.93 -7.02
C GLY A 16 -9.52 -10.62 -7.29
N PRO A 17 -10.86 -10.63 -7.24
CA PRO A 17 -11.70 -9.46 -7.55
C PRO A 17 -11.44 -8.26 -6.63
N ALA A 18 -11.82 -7.05 -7.05
CA ALA A 18 -11.82 -5.89 -6.17
C ALA A 18 -12.69 -6.15 -4.92
N GLY A 19 -12.33 -5.52 -3.79
CA GLY A 19 -13.07 -5.68 -2.53
C GLY A 19 -12.74 -6.94 -1.72
N THR A 20 -11.93 -7.87 -2.22
CA THR A 20 -11.54 -9.08 -1.46
C THR A 20 -10.41 -8.88 -0.45
N GLY A 21 -10.08 -7.62 -0.12
CA GLY A 21 -9.12 -7.28 0.95
C GLY A 21 -7.65 -7.60 0.67
N LYS A 22 -7.27 -8.00 -0.56
CA LYS A 22 -5.89 -8.43 -0.88
C LYS A 22 -4.82 -7.40 -0.53
N THR A 23 -5.04 -6.15 -0.92
CA THR A 23 -4.14 -5.02 -0.62
C THR A 23 -4.18 -4.69 0.86
N TYR A 24 -5.38 -4.55 1.42
CA TYR A 24 -5.57 -4.19 2.83
C TYR A 24 -4.90 -5.20 3.78
N LEU A 25 -5.15 -6.50 3.59
CA LEU A 25 -4.56 -7.56 4.40
C LEU A 25 -3.04 -7.64 4.24
N ALA A 26 -2.50 -7.36 3.04
CA ALA A 26 -1.05 -7.31 2.82
C ALA A 26 -0.42 -6.14 3.61
N VAL A 27 -1.03 -4.96 3.56
CA VAL A 27 -0.59 -3.78 4.33
C VAL A 27 -0.68 -4.07 5.83
N ALA A 28 -1.77 -4.67 6.32
CA ALA A 28 -1.92 -5.04 7.73
C ALA A 28 -0.81 -5.99 8.22
N CYS A 29 -0.45 -6.98 7.41
CA CYS A 29 0.64 -7.89 7.74
C CYS A 29 1.99 -7.16 7.77
N ALA A 30 2.24 -6.26 6.83
CA ALA A 30 3.47 -5.46 6.76
C ALA A 30 3.59 -4.50 7.95
N VAL A 31 2.50 -3.80 8.31
CA VAL A 31 2.44 -2.92 9.48
C VAL A 31 2.72 -3.71 10.76
N ARG A 32 2.09 -4.87 10.93
CA ARG A 32 2.36 -5.74 12.08
C ARG A 32 3.83 -6.17 12.16
N ALA A 33 4.43 -6.53 11.03
CA ALA A 33 5.85 -6.89 10.96
C ALA A 33 6.77 -5.71 11.31
N LEU A 34 6.40 -4.49 10.91
CA LEU A 34 7.13 -3.26 11.26
C LEU A 34 7.05 -2.96 12.75
N LEU A 35 5.87 -3.06 13.35
CA LEU A 35 5.66 -2.83 14.79
C LEU A 35 6.35 -3.88 15.66
N ASN A 36 6.45 -5.12 15.19
CA ASN A 36 7.17 -6.20 15.87
C ASN A 36 8.68 -6.19 15.57
N GLU A 37 9.19 -5.13 14.93
CA GLU A 37 10.61 -4.97 14.57
C GLU A 37 11.18 -6.09 13.68
N GLN A 38 10.31 -6.88 13.03
CA GLN A 38 10.72 -7.96 12.13
C GLN A 38 11.26 -7.40 10.80
N ILE A 39 10.80 -6.21 10.43
CA ILE A 39 11.27 -5.44 9.27
C ILE A 39 11.58 -4.01 9.70
N LYS A 40 12.47 -3.35 8.95
CA LYS A 40 12.87 -1.96 9.24
C LYS A 40 12.05 -0.93 8.46
N ARG A 41 11.54 -1.29 7.28
CA ARG A 41 10.89 -0.38 6.33
C ARG A 41 9.85 -1.14 5.50
N ILE A 42 8.79 -0.44 5.12
CA ILE A 42 7.76 -0.90 4.16
C ILE A 42 7.92 -0.05 2.89
N LEU A 43 8.02 -0.70 1.73
CA LEU A 43 7.99 -0.03 0.44
C LEU A 43 6.69 -0.39 -0.28
N LEU A 44 5.86 0.62 -0.56
CA LEU A 44 4.62 0.45 -1.31
C LEU A 44 4.83 0.98 -2.73
N VAL A 45 4.55 0.13 -3.72
CA VAL A 45 4.72 0.47 -5.14
C VAL A 45 3.42 0.22 -5.86
N ARG A 46 2.97 1.20 -6.64
CA ARG A 46 1.86 1.07 -7.58
C ARG A 46 2.34 1.52 -8.96
N PRO A 47 2.15 0.73 -10.03
CA PRO A 47 2.51 1.15 -11.37
C PRO A 47 1.66 2.37 -11.78
N ALA A 48 2.29 3.32 -12.47
CA ALA A 48 1.65 4.59 -12.90
C ALA A 48 0.65 4.43 -14.07
N VAL A 49 0.29 3.20 -14.42
CA VAL A 49 -0.59 2.89 -15.56
C VAL A 49 -1.74 2.05 -15.05
N GLU A 50 -2.95 2.62 -15.05
CA GLU A 50 -4.16 1.85 -14.80
C GLU A 50 -4.58 1.07 -16.05
N ALA A 51 -5.27 -0.05 -15.82
CA ALA A 51 -5.75 -0.95 -16.87
C ALA A 51 -6.77 -0.23 -17.78
N GLY A 52 -6.28 0.41 -18.84
CA GLY A 52 -7.11 0.89 -19.95
C GLY A 52 -7.24 2.41 -20.10
N GLU A 53 -6.78 3.22 -19.14
CA GLU A 53 -6.75 4.67 -19.33
C GLU A 53 -5.39 5.12 -19.83
N ARG A 54 -5.36 5.73 -21.04
CA ARG A 54 -4.26 6.63 -21.40
C ARG A 54 -4.22 7.65 -20.30
N LEU A 55 -3.11 7.73 -19.55
CA LEU A 55 -2.84 8.74 -18.53
C LEU A 55 -3.39 10.08 -19.02
N GLY A 56 -4.64 10.37 -18.64
CA GLY A 56 -5.35 11.53 -19.12
C GLY A 56 -4.53 12.70 -18.63
N PHE A 57 -4.28 13.68 -19.49
CA PHE A 57 -3.52 14.87 -19.16
C PHE A 57 -4.26 15.65 -18.07
N LEU A 58 -4.14 15.21 -16.81
CA LEU A 58 -4.50 15.99 -15.64
C LEU A 58 -3.56 17.20 -15.67
N PRO A 59 -4.05 18.44 -15.84
CA PRO A 59 -3.21 19.61 -15.74
C PRO A 59 -2.70 19.69 -14.28
N GLY A 60 -1.40 19.76 -14.09
CA GLY A 60 -0.79 19.75 -12.75
C GLY A 60 0.63 19.20 -12.73
N ASP A 61 1.31 19.46 -11.61
CA ASP A 61 2.65 18.94 -11.34
C ASP A 61 2.64 17.41 -11.17
N LEU A 62 3.78 16.76 -11.36
CA LEU A 62 3.92 15.30 -11.31
C LEU A 62 3.33 14.71 -10.02
N SER A 63 3.49 15.41 -8.89
CA SER A 63 2.92 15.00 -7.60
C SER A 63 1.39 14.94 -7.62
N GLN A 64 0.72 15.94 -8.20
CA GLN A 64 -0.74 16.00 -8.27
C GLN A 64 -1.33 14.87 -9.14
N LYS A 65 -0.54 14.34 -10.08
CA LYS A 65 -0.91 13.20 -10.92
C LYS A 65 -0.73 11.87 -10.20
N VAL A 66 0.25 11.75 -9.32
CA VAL A 66 0.59 10.50 -8.62
C VAL A 66 -0.27 10.31 -7.36
N ASP A 67 -0.61 11.39 -6.67
CA ASP A 67 -1.37 11.39 -5.42
C ASP A 67 -2.67 10.57 -5.44
N PRO A 68 -3.55 10.65 -6.46
CA PRO A 68 -4.78 9.86 -6.50
C PRO A 68 -4.53 8.35 -6.48
N TYR A 69 -3.42 7.90 -7.07
CA TYR A 69 -3.09 6.48 -7.15
C TYR A 69 -2.51 5.93 -5.85
N LEU A 70 -1.84 6.77 -5.07
CA LEU A 70 -1.26 6.36 -3.78
C LEU A 70 -2.26 6.46 -2.63
N ARG A 71 -3.33 7.27 -2.78
CA ARG A 71 -4.34 7.48 -1.73
C ARG A 71 -4.90 6.19 -1.11
N PRO A 72 -5.32 5.14 -1.86
CA PRO A 72 -5.82 3.90 -1.25
C PRO A 72 -4.80 3.15 -0.38
N LEU A 73 -3.50 3.34 -0.65
CA LEU A 73 -2.44 2.75 0.14
C LEU A 73 -2.24 3.53 1.45
N TYR A 74 -2.28 4.86 1.37
CA TYR A 74 -2.22 5.73 2.54
C TYR A 74 -3.43 5.56 3.44
N ASP A 75 -4.64 5.45 2.87
CA ASP A 75 -5.88 5.26 3.64
C ASP A 75 -5.78 4.00 4.52
N ALA A 76 -5.27 2.88 3.97
CA ALA A 76 -5.07 1.65 4.72
C ALA A 76 -4.03 1.81 5.84
N LEU A 77 -2.95 2.57 5.61
CA LEU A 77 -1.96 2.87 6.64
C LEU A 77 -2.54 3.75 7.75
N TYR A 78 -3.27 4.80 7.38
CA TYR A 78 -3.88 5.73 8.33
C TYR A 78 -4.91 5.04 9.21
N GLU A 79 -5.68 4.10 8.67
CA GLU A 79 -6.63 3.30 9.45
C GLU A 79 -5.93 2.42 10.49
N MET A 80 -4.74 1.88 10.18
CA MET A 80 -4.04 0.92 11.04
C MET A 80 -3.11 1.58 12.07
N LEU A 81 -2.45 2.68 11.72
CA LEU A 81 -1.43 3.34 12.54
C LEU A 81 -1.84 4.71 13.06
N GLY A 82 -2.91 5.29 12.51
CA GLY A 82 -3.31 6.67 12.75
C GLY A 82 -2.53 7.67 11.88
N PHE A 83 -3.17 8.81 11.60
CA PHE A 83 -2.63 9.84 10.71
C PHE A 83 -1.26 10.39 11.15
N GLU A 84 -1.12 10.73 12.44
CA GLU A 84 0.12 11.31 12.97
C GLU A 84 1.31 10.35 12.88
N THR A 85 1.09 9.08 13.23
CA THR A 85 2.12 8.04 13.20
C THR A 85 2.61 7.79 11.78
N VAL A 86 1.70 7.70 10.81
CA VAL A 86 2.05 7.47 9.41
C VAL A 86 2.85 8.63 8.84
N ASN A 87 2.45 9.88 9.08
CA ASN A 87 3.21 11.04 8.62
C ASN A 87 4.62 11.03 9.20
N LYS A 88 4.78 10.71 10.48
CA LYS A 88 6.10 10.57 11.12
C LYS A 88 6.97 9.48 10.48
N TYR A 89 6.37 8.41 9.97
CA TYR A 89 7.09 7.36 9.24
C TYR A 89 7.41 7.73 7.78
N ILE A 90 6.59 8.57 7.14
CA ILE A 90 6.80 9.05 5.77
C ILE A 90 7.87 10.14 5.70
N GLU A 91 7.90 11.03 6.70
CA GLU A 91 8.88 12.14 6.78
C GLU A 91 10.29 11.68 7.16
N ARG A 92 10.47 10.40 7.51
CA ARG A 92 11.73 9.80 8.00
C ARG A 92 12.48 9.07 6.90
#